data_AF-A0A2V6RYW0-F1
#
_entry.id   AF-A0A2V6RYW0-F1
#
_cell.length_a   1.000
_cell.length_b   1.000
_cell.length_c   1.000
_cell.angle_alpha   90.00
_cell.angle_beta   90.00
_cell.angle_gamma   90.00
#
_symmetry.space_group_name_H-M   'P 1'
#
loop_
_entity.id
_entity.type
_entity.pdbx_description
1 polymer ?
#
loop_
_entity_poly.entity_id
_entity_poly.type
_entity_poly.pdbx_seq_one_letter_code
_entity_poly.pdbx_strand_id
1 'polypeptide(L)' 'MTDQSKPYTPLTTDNSALVLVDHQVGLMTGVRDYETGELKHNVVALAKA' A
#
# COMPACT_ATOMS: atom_id res chain seq x y z
N MET A 1 -12.70 -19.93 28.17
CA MET A 1 -12.18 -18.86 27.29
C MET A 1 -12.54 -19.27 25.87
N THR A 2 -13.56 -18.65 25.27
CA THR A 2 -13.97 -18.98 23.89
C THR A 2 -13.03 -18.25 22.94
N ASP A 3 -12.15 -19.01 22.26
CA ASP A 3 -11.34 -18.51 21.16
C ASP A 3 -12.27 -18.32 19.96
N GLN A 4 -12.75 -17.09 19.78
CA GLN A 4 -13.53 -16.68 18.61
C GLN A 4 -12.55 -16.30 17.52
N SER A 5 -12.22 -17.25 16.64
CA SER A 5 -11.43 -16.94 15.45
C SER A 5 -12.21 -15.97 14.57
N LYS A 6 -11.61 -14.82 14.25
CA LYS A 6 -12.20 -13.88 13.30
C LYS A 6 -12.07 -14.48 11.89
N PRO A 7 -13.16 -14.62 11.13
CA PRO A 7 -13.09 -15.10 9.76
C PRO A 7 -12.33 -14.09 8.88
N TYR A 8 -11.49 -14.60 7.99
CA TYR A 8 -10.80 -13.76 7.00
C TYR A 8 -11.81 -13.20 6.00
N THR A 9 -11.80 -11.88 5.80
CA THR A 9 -12.59 -11.19 4.77
C THR A 9 -11.63 -10.63 3.72
N PRO A 10 -11.68 -11.10 2.46
CA PRO A 10 -10.84 -10.55 1.39
C PRO A 10 -11.14 -9.06 1.11
N LEU A 11 -10.13 -8.33 0.64
CA LEU A 11 -10.30 -6.94 0.20
C LEU A 11 -11.08 -6.90 -1.12
N THR A 12 -12.03 -5.98 -1.20
CA THR A 12 -12.82 -5.64 -2.38
C THR A 12 -12.86 -4.12 -2.53
N THR A 13 -13.26 -3.62 -3.69
CA THR A 13 -13.42 -2.18 -3.94
C THR A 13 -14.42 -1.54 -2.97
N ASP A 14 -15.47 -2.26 -2.56
CA ASP A 14 -16.53 -1.73 -1.70
C ASP A 14 -16.20 -1.74 -0.21
N ASN A 15 -15.20 -2.53 0.22
CA ASN A 15 -14.86 -2.71 1.64
C ASN A 15 -13.50 -2.13 2.03
N SER A 16 -12.84 -1.39 1.12
CA SER A 16 -11.45 -0.96 1.27
C SER A 16 -11.24 0.50 0.88
N ALA A 17 -10.18 1.10 1.42
CA ALA A 17 -9.67 2.41 1.00
C ALA A 17 -8.14 2.34 0.90
N LEU A 18 -7.56 3.06 -0.05
CA LEU A 18 -6.11 3.20 -0.20
C LEU A 18 -5.63 4.45 0.55
N VAL A 19 -4.59 4.29 1.36
CA VAL A 19 -3.93 5.40 2.07
C VAL A 19 -2.46 5.45 1.64
N LEU A 20 -2.06 6.53 0.99
CA LEU A 20 -0.67 6.80 0.63
C LEU A 20 -0.08 7.80 1.62
N VAL A 21 0.88 7.36 2.42
CA VAL A 21 1.55 8.19 3.44
C VAL A 21 2.91 8.64 2.91
N ASP A 22 3.19 9.94 2.97
CA ASP A 22 4.52 10.54 2.75
C ASP A 22 5.27 10.17 1.44
N HIS A 23 4.54 9.92 0.34
CA HIS A 23 5.09 9.67 -1.00
C HIS A 23 5.59 10.96 -1.71
N GLN A 24 6.23 11.85 -0.95
CA GLN A 24 6.74 13.14 -1.44
C GLN A 24 8.09 12.96 -2.12
N VAL A 25 8.35 13.73 -3.18
CA VAL A 25 9.56 13.60 -4.04
C VAL A 25 10.87 13.56 -3.25
N GLY A 26 11.05 14.46 -2.26
CA GLY A 26 12.28 14.52 -1.46
C GLY A 26 12.45 13.37 -0.46
N LEU A 27 11.36 12.74 -0.02
CA LEU A 27 11.41 11.58 0.87
C LEU A 27 11.65 10.30 0.07
N MET A 28 11.09 10.21 -1.14
CA MET A 28 11.26 9.06 -2.03
C MET A 28 12.72 8.86 -2.47
N THR A 29 13.52 9.93 -2.59
CA THR A 29 14.97 9.80 -2.86
C THR A 29 15.76 9.20 -1.70
N GLY A 30 15.18 9.14 -0.50
CA GLY A 30 15.79 8.53 0.68
C GLY A 30 15.60 7.01 0.77
N VAL A 31 14.73 6.43 -0.07
CA VAL A 31 14.46 4.99 -0.13
C VAL A 31 15.62 4.31 -0.87
N ARG A 32 16.19 3.25 -0.28
CA ARG A 32 17.45 2.62 -0.76
C ARG A 32 17.33 1.14 -1.08
N ASP A 33 16.23 0.53 -0.66
CA ASP A 33 15.88 -0.87 -0.89
C ASP A 33 15.22 -1.11 -2.25
N TYR A 34 14.80 -0.03 -2.92
CA TYR A 34 14.23 -0.06 -4.27
C TYR A 34 14.83 1.01 -5.16
N GLU A 35 14.93 0.69 -6.45
CA GLU A 35 15.22 1.69 -7.48
C GLU A 35 14.08 2.73 -7.52
N THR A 36 14.42 4.02 -7.56
CA THR A 36 13.43 5.11 -7.52
C THR A 36 12.39 4.98 -8.63
N GLY A 37 12.79 4.50 -9.81
CA GLY A 37 11.89 4.27 -10.95
C GLY A 37 10.86 3.17 -10.68
N GLU A 38 11.29 2.08 -10.04
CA GLU A 38 10.42 0.96 -9.68
C GLU A 38 9.45 1.36 -8.57
N LEU A 39 9.95 2.02 -7.52
CA LEU A 39 9.11 2.55 -6.45
C LEU A 39 8.01 3.46 -7.01
N LYS A 40 8.36 4.39 -7.89
CA LYS A 40 7.39 5.27 -8.55
C LYS A 40 6.37 4.46 -9.38
N HIS A 41 6.83 3.49 -10.16
CA HIS A 41 5.94 2.68 -10.99
C HIS A 41 4.89 1.94 -10.16
N ASN A 42 5.32 1.27 -9.09
CA ASN A 42 4.45 0.49 -8.22
C ASN A 42 3.41 1.36 -7.50
N VAL A 43 3.82 2.53 -7.01
CA VAL A 43 2.91 3.49 -6.35
C VAL A 43 1.85 4.01 -7.32
N VAL A 44 2.25 4.32 -8.56
CA VAL A 44 1.31 4.76 -9.60
C VAL A 44 0.37 3.64 -10.02
N ALA A 45 0.86 2.40 -10.11
CA ALA A 45 0.02 1.23 -10.40
C ALA A 45 -1.01 1.02 -9.29
N LEU A 46 -0.61 1.09 -8.02
CA LEU A 46 -1.50 0.94 -6.87
C LEU A 46 -2.55 2.05 -6.80
N ALA A 47 -2.19 3.31 -7.10
CA ALA A 47 -3.13 4.43 -7.09
C ALA A 47 -4.14 4.42 -8.25
N LYS A 48 -3.87 3.64 -9.31
CA LYS A 48 -4.75 3.52 -10.50
C LYS A 48 -5.66 2.30 -10.47
N ALA A 49 -5.38 1.33 -9.60
CA ALA A 49 -6.18 0.11 -9.43
C ALA A 49 -7.54 0.42 -8.79
#